data_AF-A0AAU6D6D5-F1
#
_entry.id   AF-A0AAU6D6D5-F1
#
_cell.length_a   1.000
_cell.length_b   1.000
_cell.length_c   1.000
_cell.angle_alpha   90.00
_cell.angle_beta   90.00
_cell.angle_gamma   90.00
#
_symmetry.space_group_name_H-M   'P 1'
#
loop_
_entity.id
_entity.type
_entity.pdbx_description
1 polymer ?
#
loop_
_entity_poly.entity_id
_entity_poly.type
_entity_poly.pdbx_seq_one_letter_code
_entity_poly.pdbx_strand_id
1 'polypeptide(L)'
;MDLRTPHVMNVDPRAAERKLNSEAPWDSFDPAAYIDHNYGHLRSDDAKILEVVRKHFSDHFRGRPDKRGEEVRGIDVGAGANLYPALSMLPWCDEITLFERSAANVEYLIGQREGYDGHWDQFWDALCAQAAYGERVKDPRDAFRRAVRVERGNLFDLHDRPAHWSVGTMFFVAESMSTSYEEFETGVERFMRALAPGAPFAAAFMEGSLGYNVGEHSFPACSVTETEVRKSLSVFAEGEVEITPIGMPGGALRPGYEGMIVACGRRSTKE
;
A
#
# COMPACT_ATOMS: atom_id res chain seq x y z
N MET A 1 -54.11 24.28 -0.57
CA MET A 1 -53.50 23.21 -1.39
C MET A 1 -52.04 23.18 -0.96
N ASP A 2 -51.73 22.30 -0.02
CA ASP A 2 -50.50 22.30 0.76
C ASP A 2 -49.47 21.40 0.07
N LEU A 3 -48.39 21.97 -0.45
CA LEU A 3 -47.30 21.23 -1.10
C LEU A 3 -46.34 20.74 -0.01
N ARG A 4 -46.53 19.50 0.45
CA ARG A 4 -45.56 18.82 1.31
C ARG A 4 -44.32 18.46 0.49
N THR A 5 -43.24 19.18 0.73
CA THR A 5 -41.88 18.83 0.32
C THR A 5 -41.53 17.43 0.87
N PRO A 6 -41.02 16.49 0.06
CA PRO A 6 -40.59 15.20 0.58
C PRO A 6 -39.39 15.40 1.51
N HIS A 7 -39.50 14.89 2.73
CA HIS A 7 -38.37 14.73 3.65
C HIS A 7 -37.33 13.84 2.97
N VAL A 8 -36.20 14.43 2.57
CA VAL A 8 -34.99 13.68 2.27
C VAL A 8 -34.54 13.10 3.61
N MET A 9 -34.75 11.81 3.81
CA MET A 9 -34.17 11.10 4.95
C MET A 9 -32.66 11.20 4.82
N ASN A 10 -32.04 11.85 5.80
CA ASN A 10 -30.60 11.91 5.95
C ASN A 10 -30.14 10.50 6.36
N VAL A 11 -29.77 9.67 5.39
CA VAL A 11 -29.15 8.37 5.66
C VAL A 11 -27.74 8.65 6.12
N ASP A 12 -27.37 8.19 7.32
CA ASP A 12 -25.99 8.24 7.78
C ASP A 12 -25.13 7.43 6.79
N PRO A 13 -24.14 8.04 6.10
CA PRO A 13 -23.29 7.32 5.15
C PRO A 13 -22.45 6.21 5.80
N ARG A 14 -22.42 6.13 7.15
CA ARG A 14 -21.83 5.02 7.91
C ARG A 14 -22.75 3.79 8.04
N ALA A 15 -23.93 3.82 7.41
CA ALA A 15 -24.87 2.70 7.35
C ALA A 15 -24.63 1.78 6.13
N ALA A 16 -23.42 1.76 5.56
CA ALA A 16 -23.01 0.66 4.71
C ALA A 16 -23.09 -0.65 5.52
N GLU A 17 -23.63 -1.71 4.92
CA GLU A 17 -23.70 -3.03 5.55
C GLU A 17 -22.29 -3.43 6.01
N ARG A 18 -22.13 -3.74 7.31
CA ARG A 18 -20.84 -4.08 7.87
C ARG A 18 -20.30 -5.31 7.15
N LYS A 19 -19.18 -5.17 6.44
CA LYS A 19 -18.50 -6.24 5.73
C LYS A 19 -17.08 -6.37 6.25
N LEU A 20 -16.78 -7.50 6.88
CA LEU A 20 -15.46 -7.83 7.39
C LEU A 20 -14.54 -8.34 6.28
N ASN A 21 -13.23 -8.27 6.50
CA ASN A 21 -12.21 -8.75 5.57
C ASN A 21 -12.39 -10.24 5.22
N SER A 22 -12.83 -11.05 6.18
CA SER A 22 -13.11 -12.48 5.97
C SER A 22 -14.30 -12.75 5.05
N GLU A 23 -15.20 -11.79 4.89
CA GLU A 23 -16.46 -11.90 4.13
C GLU A 23 -16.34 -11.32 2.70
N ALA A 24 -15.24 -10.63 2.40
CA ALA A 24 -15.01 -10.09 1.07
C ALA A 24 -14.58 -11.18 0.06
N PRO A 25 -15.06 -11.10 -1.21
CA PRO A 25 -14.82 -12.12 -2.22
C PRO A 25 -13.43 -11.95 -2.88
N TRP A 26 -12.37 -12.00 -2.08
CA TRP A 26 -11.00 -11.73 -2.53
C TRP A 26 -10.53 -12.64 -3.67
N ASP A 27 -10.97 -13.90 -3.68
CA ASP A 27 -10.61 -14.85 -4.74
C ASP A 27 -11.42 -14.61 -6.04
N SER A 28 -12.36 -13.66 -6.05
CA SER A 28 -13.03 -13.16 -7.27
C SER A 28 -12.43 -11.85 -7.78
N PHE A 29 -11.31 -11.39 -7.21
CA PHE A 29 -10.60 -10.21 -7.70
C PHE A 29 -10.00 -10.47 -9.08
N ASP A 30 -10.27 -9.58 -10.04
CA ASP A 30 -9.72 -9.66 -11.39
C ASP A 30 -8.46 -8.76 -11.51
N PRO A 31 -7.24 -9.33 -11.40
CA PRO A 31 -6.01 -8.54 -11.47
C PRO A 31 -5.85 -7.85 -12.82
N ALA A 32 -6.26 -8.48 -13.92
CA ALA A 32 -6.10 -7.91 -15.26
C ALA A 32 -6.97 -6.66 -15.43
N ALA A 33 -8.24 -6.73 -15.03
CA ALA A 33 -9.14 -5.57 -15.05
C ALA A 33 -8.65 -4.46 -14.11
N TYR A 34 -8.11 -4.82 -12.95
CA TYR A 34 -7.58 -3.85 -11.99
C TYR A 34 -6.34 -3.12 -12.52
N ILE A 35 -5.41 -3.84 -13.17
CA ILE A 35 -4.21 -3.27 -13.78
C ILE A 35 -4.59 -2.35 -14.95
N ASP A 36 -5.45 -2.80 -15.87
CA ASP A 36 -5.88 -1.98 -17.00
C ASP A 36 -6.47 -0.64 -16.54
N HIS A 37 -7.28 -0.68 -15.48
CA HIS A 37 -7.89 0.53 -14.91
C HIS A 37 -6.91 1.44 -14.16
N ASN A 38 -5.97 0.87 -13.39
CA ASN A 38 -5.16 1.65 -12.44
C ASN A 38 -3.70 1.82 -12.83
N TYR A 39 -3.08 0.83 -13.45
CA TYR A 39 -1.62 0.74 -13.62
C TYR A 39 -1.15 0.55 -15.07
N GLY A 40 -2.06 0.45 -16.04
CA GLY A 40 -1.70 0.47 -17.46
C GLY A 40 -0.91 1.72 -17.87
N HIS A 41 -1.12 2.83 -17.17
CA HIS A 41 -0.40 4.09 -17.33
C HIS A 41 -0.05 4.73 -15.98
N LEU A 42 1.11 5.39 -15.89
CA LEU A 42 1.53 6.15 -14.73
C LEU A 42 0.67 7.41 -14.62
N ARG A 43 -0.18 7.42 -13.60
CA ARG A 43 -1.03 8.57 -13.31
C ARG A 43 -0.30 9.58 -12.45
N SER A 44 -0.78 10.82 -12.43
CA SER A 44 -0.15 11.91 -11.67
C SER A 44 -0.20 11.67 -10.16
N ASP A 45 -1.27 11.03 -9.67
CA ASP A 45 -1.43 10.59 -8.28
C ASP A 45 -0.35 9.56 -7.92
N ASP A 46 -0.21 8.48 -8.69
CA ASP A 46 0.83 7.47 -8.47
C ASP A 46 2.25 8.03 -8.61
N ALA A 47 2.49 8.91 -9.58
CA ALA A 47 3.78 9.58 -9.74
C ALA A 47 4.16 10.40 -8.51
N LYS A 48 3.18 11.03 -7.84
CA LYS A 48 3.41 11.78 -6.60
C LYS A 48 3.69 10.85 -5.42
N ILE A 49 2.99 9.71 -5.34
CA ILE A 49 3.29 8.66 -4.35
C ILE A 49 4.74 8.22 -4.50
N LEU A 50 5.16 7.87 -5.72
CA LEU A 50 6.53 7.45 -6.01
C LEU A 50 7.57 8.53 -5.67
N GLU A 51 7.28 9.81 -5.90
CA GLU A 51 8.15 10.91 -5.52
C GLU A 51 8.41 10.95 -3.99
N VAL A 52 7.34 10.83 -3.20
CA VAL A 52 7.43 10.85 -1.73
C VAL A 52 8.21 9.63 -1.24
N VAL A 53 7.82 8.44 -1.70
CA VAL A 53 8.38 7.16 -1.26
C VAL A 53 9.84 7.02 -1.68
N ARG A 54 10.18 7.38 -2.93
CA ARG A 54 11.55 7.27 -3.44
C ARG A 54 12.52 8.14 -2.66
N LYS A 55 12.07 9.35 -2.28
CA LYS A 55 12.84 10.27 -1.45
C LYS A 55 13.00 9.71 -0.04
N HIS A 56 11.92 9.25 0.58
CA HIS A 56 11.92 8.72 1.94
C HIS A 56 12.93 7.58 2.12
N PHE A 57 12.87 6.55 1.28
CA PHE A 57 13.80 5.43 1.39
C PHE A 57 15.22 5.80 0.99
N SER A 58 15.42 6.62 -0.05
CA SER A 58 16.76 7.09 -0.42
C SER A 58 17.44 7.89 0.70
N ASP A 59 16.67 8.69 1.44
CA ASP A 59 17.15 9.44 2.59
C ASP A 59 17.49 8.50 3.76
N HIS A 60 16.68 7.48 4.02
CA HIS A 60 16.95 6.49 5.07
C HIS A 60 18.24 5.70 4.83
N PHE A 61 18.46 5.26 3.59
CA PHE A 61 19.61 4.43 3.21
C PHE A 61 20.84 5.24 2.77
N ARG A 62 20.76 6.57 2.80
CA ARG A 62 21.87 7.46 2.40
C ARG A 62 23.12 7.18 3.22
N GLY A 63 24.24 6.95 2.55
CA GLY A 63 25.53 6.74 3.20
C GLY A 63 25.67 5.42 3.95
N ARG A 64 24.68 4.51 3.88
CA ARG A 64 24.86 3.14 4.31
C ARG A 64 25.71 2.41 3.26
N PRO A 65 26.92 1.92 3.60
CA PRO A 65 27.68 1.08 2.69
C PRO A 65 26.88 -0.19 2.40
N ASP A 66 27.00 -0.72 1.19
CA ASP A 66 26.07 -1.71 0.65
C ASP A 66 25.89 -2.97 1.48
N LYS A 67 26.80 -3.32 2.41
CA LYS A 67 26.70 -4.56 3.21
C LYS A 67 27.41 -4.40 4.55
N ARG A 68 26.71 -3.98 5.60
CA ARG A 68 27.18 -4.11 6.99
C ARG A 68 26.93 -5.52 7.58
N GLY A 69 26.82 -6.54 6.72
CA GLY A 69 26.63 -7.94 7.12
C GLY A 69 25.20 -8.31 7.53
N GLU A 70 24.29 -7.34 7.65
CA GLU A 70 22.87 -7.57 7.95
C GLU A 70 22.07 -7.62 6.65
N GLU A 71 21.31 -8.70 6.48
CA GLU A 71 20.37 -8.90 5.36
C GLU A 71 19.19 -7.93 5.49
N VAL A 72 18.86 -7.21 4.41
CA VAL A 72 17.73 -6.29 4.38
C VAL A 72 16.52 -7.00 3.78
N ARG A 73 15.56 -7.35 4.64
CA ARG A 73 14.31 -8.01 4.24
C ARG A 73 13.18 -6.99 4.12
N GLY A 74 12.61 -6.83 2.94
CA GLY A 74 11.43 -6.01 2.67
C GLY A 74 10.13 -6.81 2.69
N ILE A 75 9.02 -6.15 3.03
CA ILE A 75 7.67 -6.69 2.84
C ILE A 75 6.77 -5.66 2.17
N ASP A 76 5.99 -6.09 1.19
CA ASP A 76 4.83 -5.37 0.68
C ASP A 76 3.57 -6.13 1.09
N VAL A 77 2.83 -5.56 2.03
CA VAL A 77 1.63 -6.17 2.61
C VAL A 77 0.42 -5.80 1.77
N GLY A 78 -0.34 -6.81 1.35
CA GLY A 78 -1.50 -6.67 0.47
C GLY A 78 -1.12 -6.13 -0.90
N ALA A 79 -0.06 -6.70 -1.49
CA ALA A 79 0.51 -6.25 -2.76
C ALA A 79 -0.53 -6.20 -3.90
N GLY A 80 -1.60 -7.01 -3.83
CA GLY A 80 -2.62 -7.09 -4.86
C GLY A 80 -2.00 -7.39 -6.22
N ALA A 81 -2.42 -6.63 -7.23
CA ALA A 81 -1.81 -6.67 -8.57
C ALA A 81 -0.79 -5.53 -8.81
N ASN A 82 -0.30 -4.88 -7.75
CA ASN A 82 0.57 -3.72 -7.83
C ASN A 82 2.04 -4.10 -7.56
N LEU A 83 2.96 -3.67 -8.43
CA LEU A 83 4.40 -3.93 -8.24
C LEU A 83 5.19 -2.71 -7.75
N TYR A 84 4.66 -1.50 -7.88
CA TYR A 84 5.48 -0.31 -7.63
C TYR A 84 5.92 -0.12 -6.16
N PRO A 85 5.18 -0.58 -5.12
CA PRO A 85 5.68 -0.53 -3.75
C PRO A 85 6.94 -1.39 -3.58
N ALA A 86 6.94 -2.60 -4.14
CA ALA A 86 8.10 -3.48 -4.15
C ALA A 86 9.28 -2.93 -4.97
N LEU A 87 8.99 -2.37 -6.16
CA LEU A 87 10.01 -1.68 -6.97
C LEU A 87 10.67 -0.53 -6.20
N SER A 88 9.90 0.17 -5.37
CA SER A 88 10.43 1.24 -4.53
C SER A 88 11.45 0.72 -3.52
N MET A 89 11.32 -0.49 -2.98
CA MET A 89 12.27 -1.06 -2.01
C MET A 89 13.48 -1.75 -2.65
N LEU A 90 13.43 -2.02 -3.96
CA LEU A 90 14.36 -2.87 -4.69
C LEU A 90 15.86 -2.51 -4.56
N PRO A 91 16.28 -1.23 -4.52
CA PRO A 91 17.71 -0.88 -4.42
C PRO A 91 18.38 -1.26 -3.10
N TRP A 92 17.60 -1.59 -2.07
CA TRP A 92 18.10 -1.77 -0.71
C TRP A 92 17.82 -3.15 -0.14
N CYS A 93 16.88 -3.90 -0.70
CA CYS A 93 16.51 -5.22 -0.17
C CYS A 93 17.32 -6.34 -0.81
N ASP A 94 17.75 -7.29 0.01
CA ASP A 94 18.25 -8.59 -0.44
C ASP A 94 17.08 -9.52 -0.80
N GLU A 95 15.97 -9.39 -0.08
CA GLU A 95 14.72 -10.13 -0.31
C GLU A 95 13.50 -9.23 -0.08
N ILE A 96 12.45 -9.37 -0.90
CA ILE A 96 11.17 -8.68 -0.76
C ILE A 96 10.05 -9.72 -0.75
N THR A 97 9.27 -9.75 0.32
CA THR A 97 8.05 -10.57 0.41
C THR A 97 6.86 -9.78 -0.13
N LEU A 98 6.23 -10.24 -1.21
CA LEU A 98 4.90 -9.77 -1.63
C LEU A 98 3.87 -10.63 -0.92
N PHE A 99 3.21 -10.07 0.08
CA PHE A 99 2.30 -10.80 0.96
C PHE A 99 0.85 -10.50 0.57
N GLU A 100 0.16 -11.48 -0.02
CA GLU A 100 -1.12 -11.26 -0.69
C GLU A 100 -2.18 -12.31 -0.33
N ARG A 101 -3.44 -11.89 -0.17
CA ARG A 101 -4.53 -12.77 0.26
C ARG A 101 -5.16 -13.54 -0.91
N SER A 102 -5.47 -12.85 -1.99
CA SER A 102 -6.23 -13.39 -3.12
C SER A 102 -5.40 -14.41 -3.90
N ALA A 103 -5.97 -15.58 -4.17
CA ALA A 103 -5.33 -16.59 -5.02
C ALA A 103 -5.01 -16.03 -6.41
N ALA A 104 -5.93 -15.27 -7.01
CA ALA A 104 -5.76 -14.70 -8.34
C ALA A 104 -4.62 -13.67 -8.38
N ASN A 105 -4.53 -12.80 -7.38
CA ASN A 105 -3.41 -11.86 -7.27
C ASN A 105 -2.08 -12.58 -7.04
N VAL A 106 -2.04 -13.62 -6.18
CA VAL A 106 -0.84 -14.43 -5.97
C VAL A 106 -0.35 -15.06 -7.27
N GLU A 107 -1.24 -15.67 -8.06
CA GLU A 107 -0.89 -16.24 -9.37
C GLU A 107 -0.34 -15.18 -10.33
N TYR A 108 -0.96 -14.00 -10.38
CA TYR A 108 -0.46 -12.86 -11.15
C TYR A 108 0.95 -12.45 -10.71
N LEU A 109 1.17 -12.24 -9.40
CA LEU A 109 2.47 -11.82 -8.86
C LEU A 109 3.58 -12.84 -9.12
N ILE A 110 3.26 -14.13 -9.04
CA ILE A 110 4.20 -15.21 -9.40
C ILE A 110 4.59 -15.09 -10.88
N GLY A 111 3.63 -14.82 -11.77
CA GLY A 111 3.90 -14.57 -13.18
C GLY A 111 4.82 -13.37 -13.43
N GLN A 112 4.62 -12.27 -12.69
CA GLN A 112 5.44 -11.06 -12.80
C GLN A 112 6.88 -11.25 -12.29
N ARG A 113 7.14 -12.23 -11.42
CA ARG A 113 8.46 -12.48 -10.85
C ARG A 113 9.49 -12.89 -11.91
N GLU A 114 9.13 -13.71 -12.89
CA GLU A 114 10.07 -14.18 -13.92
C GLU A 114 10.57 -13.06 -14.84
N GLY A 115 9.78 -11.99 -14.93
CA GLY A 115 10.09 -10.77 -15.67
C GLY A 115 8.82 -9.95 -15.81
N TYR A 116 8.68 -8.91 -15.00
CA TYR A 116 7.45 -8.12 -14.96
C TYR A 116 7.16 -7.45 -16.31
N ASP A 117 5.88 -7.19 -16.55
CA ASP A 117 5.37 -6.64 -17.80
C ASP A 117 5.94 -5.24 -18.14
N GLY A 118 6.02 -4.92 -19.43
CA GLY A 118 6.57 -3.66 -19.94
C GLY A 118 5.95 -2.39 -19.34
N HIS A 119 4.66 -2.42 -19.01
CA HIS A 119 3.98 -1.25 -18.45
C HIS A 119 4.47 -0.87 -17.04
N TRP A 120 5.21 -1.72 -16.33
CA TRP A 120 5.80 -1.36 -15.04
C TRP A 120 7.07 -0.48 -15.19
N ASP A 121 7.67 -0.41 -16.38
CA ASP A 121 8.89 0.38 -16.62
C ASP A 121 8.67 1.87 -16.35
N GLN A 122 7.48 2.42 -16.63
CA GLN A 122 7.17 3.82 -16.31
C GLN A 122 7.23 4.14 -14.81
N PHE A 123 6.89 3.16 -13.95
CA PHE A 123 6.99 3.32 -12.49
C PHE A 123 8.44 3.24 -12.05
N TRP A 124 9.22 2.33 -12.63
CA TRP A 124 10.66 2.25 -12.41
C TRP A 124 11.40 3.51 -12.87
N ASP A 125 11.07 4.05 -14.03
CA ASP A 125 11.65 5.28 -14.58
C ASP A 125 11.34 6.47 -13.66
N ALA A 126 10.12 6.54 -13.12
CA ALA A 126 9.77 7.53 -12.12
C ALA A 126 10.61 7.38 -10.84
N LEU A 127 10.88 6.17 -10.36
CA LEU A 127 11.79 5.95 -9.22
C LEU A 127 13.22 6.40 -9.54
N CYS A 128 13.69 6.15 -10.78
CA CYS A 128 15.02 6.51 -11.26
C CYS A 128 15.29 8.03 -11.36
N ALA A 129 14.28 8.88 -11.19
CA ALA A 129 14.49 10.31 -10.98
C ALA A 129 15.37 10.59 -9.74
N GLN A 130 15.49 9.64 -8.81
CA GLN A 130 16.46 9.64 -7.74
C GLN A 130 17.64 8.72 -8.11
N ALA A 131 18.84 9.28 -8.18
CA ALA A 131 20.03 8.60 -8.73
C ALA A 131 20.31 7.22 -8.11
N ALA A 132 20.05 7.07 -6.80
CA ALA A 132 20.27 5.82 -6.07
C ALA A 132 19.61 4.59 -6.74
N TYR A 133 18.42 4.76 -7.35
CA TYR A 133 17.72 3.65 -8.01
C TYR A 133 18.47 3.16 -9.25
N GLY A 134 18.74 4.05 -10.22
CA GLY A 134 19.45 3.70 -11.45
C GLY A 134 20.93 3.43 -11.26
N GLU A 135 21.56 3.91 -10.17
CA GLU A 135 22.95 3.59 -9.83
C GLU A 135 23.09 2.19 -9.23
N ARG A 136 22.19 1.81 -8.32
CA ARG A 136 22.24 0.52 -7.60
C ARG A 136 21.63 -0.63 -8.40
N VAL A 137 20.62 -0.35 -9.23
CA VAL A 137 19.89 -1.37 -9.98
C VAL A 137 19.96 -1.03 -11.47
N LYS A 138 20.82 -1.76 -12.19
CA LYS A 138 21.01 -1.59 -13.65
C LYS A 138 19.98 -2.35 -14.47
N ASP A 139 19.59 -3.53 -14.00
CA ASP A 139 18.55 -4.36 -14.60
C ASP A 139 17.46 -4.60 -13.54
N PRO A 140 16.39 -3.79 -13.54
CA PRO A 140 15.35 -3.88 -12.53
C PRO A 140 14.54 -5.18 -12.62
N ARG A 141 14.37 -5.77 -13.80
CA ARG A 141 13.65 -7.05 -13.94
C ARG A 141 14.42 -8.19 -13.32
N ASP A 142 15.71 -8.26 -13.63
CA ASP A 142 16.59 -9.29 -13.09
C ASP A 142 16.81 -9.12 -11.58
N ALA A 143 16.91 -7.89 -11.08
CA ALA A 143 16.94 -7.61 -9.65
C ALA A 143 15.63 -8.01 -8.96
N PHE A 144 14.47 -7.64 -9.52
CA PHE A 144 13.16 -7.99 -8.99
C PHE A 144 12.99 -9.52 -8.91
N ARG A 145 13.31 -10.23 -9.99
CA ARG A 145 13.24 -11.71 -10.06
C ARG A 145 14.04 -12.40 -8.95
N ARG A 146 15.21 -11.87 -8.61
CA ARG A 146 16.07 -12.40 -7.54
C ARG A 146 15.56 -12.07 -6.15
N ALA A 147 15.16 -10.83 -5.91
CA ALA A 147 14.81 -10.34 -4.59
C ALA A 147 13.40 -10.79 -4.17
N VAL A 148 12.47 -10.91 -5.12
CA VAL A 148 11.06 -11.09 -4.80
C VAL A 148 10.70 -12.54 -4.51
N ARG A 149 9.93 -12.72 -3.44
CA ARG A 149 9.15 -13.92 -3.13
C ARG A 149 7.69 -13.55 -2.96
N VAL A 150 6.80 -14.38 -3.47
CA VAL A 150 5.35 -14.21 -3.30
C VAL A 150 4.89 -15.17 -2.22
N GLU A 151 4.14 -14.67 -1.25
CA GLU A 151 3.57 -15.46 -0.18
C GLU A 151 2.07 -15.19 -0.06
N ARG A 152 1.26 -16.26 -0.04
CA ARG A 152 -0.17 -16.13 0.23
C ARG A 152 -0.40 -16.00 1.73
N GLY A 153 -1.14 -14.98 2.15
CA GLY A 153 -1.58 -14.87 3.54
C GLY A 153 -2.49 -13.68 3.81
N ASN A 154 -3.06 -13.63 5.02
CA ASN A 154 -3.89 -12.52 5.46
C ASN A 154 -3.03 -11.55 6.28
N LEU A 155 -3.20 -10.24 6.10
CA LEU A 155 -2.55 -9.20 6.91
C LEU A 155 -2.66 -9.48 8.42
N PHE A 156 -3.78 -10.02 8.87
CA PHE A 156 -3.96 -10.38 10.28
C PHE A 156 -3.04 -11.52 10.76
N ASP A 157 -2.57 -12.40 9.88
CA ASP A 157 -1.66 -13.51 10.19
C ASP A 157 -0.22 -13.04 10.43
N LEU A 158 0.11 -11.77 10.15
CA LEU A 158 1.44 -11.21 10.45
C LEU A 158 1.75 -11.16 11.96
N HIS A 159 0.75 -11.35 12.83
CA HIS A 159 0.98 -11.45 14.27
C HIS A 159 1.93 -12.58 14.66
N ASP A 160 2.03 -13.64 13.85
CA ASP A 160 2.93 -14.76 14.07
C ASP A 160 4.39 -14.45 13.69
N ARG A 161 4.64 -13.30 13.06
CA ARG A 161 5.96 -12.89 12.54
C ARG A 161 6.34 -11.46 12.96
N PRO A 162 6.39 -11.16 14.27
CA PRO A 162 6.76 -9.84 14.73
C PRO A 162 8.23 -9.53 14.43
N ALA A 163 8.51 -8.25 14.13
CA ALA A 163 9.85 -7.71 13.94
C ALA A 163 10.73 -8.46 12.91
N HIS A 164 10.12 -8.97 11.84
CA HIS A 164 10.81 -9.82 10.85
C HIS A 164 11.38 -9.05 9.65
N TRP A 165 10.79 -7.91 9.27
CA TRP A 165 11.17 -7.17 8.06
C TRP A 165 11.82 -5.82 8.38
N SER A 166 12.93 -5.54 7.70
CA SER A 166 13.77 -4.35 7.88
C SER A 166 13.27 -3.12 7.12
N VAL A 167 12.31 -3.27 6.22
CA VAL A 167 11.62 -2.19 5.48
C VAL A 167 10.23 -2.69 5.07
N GLY A 168 9.24 -1.79 5.02
CA GLY A 168 7.86 -2.20 4.72
C GLY A 168 7.08 -1.22 3.87
N THR A 169 6.22 -1.76 3.01
CA THR A 169 5.13 -1.05 2.34
C THR A 169 3.77 -1.69 2.62
N MET A 170 2.72 -0.87 2.66
CA MET A 170 1.32 -1.31 2.70
C MET A 170 0.45 -0.27 1.98
N PHE A 171 0.07 -0.54 0.73
CA PHE A 171 -0.54 0.46 -0.14
C PHE A 171 -1.97 0.07 -0.48
N PHE A 172 -2.93 0.86 0.01
CA PHE A 172 -4.36 0.70 -0.21
C PHE A 172 -4.93 -0.63 0.29
N VAL A 173 -4.61 -0.98 1.55
CA VAL A 173 -4.91 -2.31 2.12
C VAL A 173 -5.76 -2.20 3.36
N ALA A 174 -5.22 -1.62 4.44
CA ALA A 174 -5.88 -1.64 5.74
C ALA A 174 -7.26 -0.97 5.71
N GLU A 175 -7.39 0.10 4.93
CA GLU A 175 -8.65 0.81 4.73
C GLU A 175 -9.51 0.18 3.62
N SER A 176 -8.93 -0.60 2.71
CA SER A 176 -9.64 -1.16 1.55
C SER A 176 -10.04 -2.63 1.71
N MET A 177 -9.82 -3.22 2.89
CA MET A 177 -10.12 -4.64 3.15
C MET A 177 -11.49 -4.91 3.81
N SER A 178 -12.08 -3.92 4.48
CA SER A 178 -13.33 -4.07 5.21
C SER A 178 -14.02 -2.72 5.35
N THR A 179 -15.27 -2.71 5.83
CA THR A 179 -15.94 -1.48 6.28
C THR A 179 -15.72 -1.21 7.78
N SER A 180 -14.88 -2.00 8.45
CA SER A 180 -14.69 -1.96 9.90
C SER A 180 -13.45 -1.16 10.28
N TYR A 181 -13.68 -0.08 11.03
CA TYR A 181 -12.58 0.73 11.57
C TYR A 181 -11.67 -0.05 12.55
N GLU A 182 -12.23 -1.02 13.27
CA GLU A 182 -11.46 -1.92 14.15
C GLU A 182 -10.51 -2.82 13.35
N GLU A 183 -10.96 -3.35 12.20
CA GLU A 183 -10.10 -4.11 11.29
C GLU A 183 -9.05 -3.20 10.64
N PHE A 184 -9.36 -1.94 10.31
CA PHE A 184 -8.37 -0.95 9.88
C PHE A 184 -7.27 -0.74 10.94
N GLU A 185 -7.63 -0.42 12.18
CA GLU A 185 -6.66 -0.21 13.26
C GLU A 185 -5.82 -1.47 13.52
N THR A 186 -6.46 -2.63 13.53
CA THR A 186 -5.77 -3.93 13.67
C THR A 186 -4.81 -4.17 12.50
N GLY A 187 -5.23 -3.88 11.27
CA GLY A 187 -4.39 -4.03 10.08
C GLY A 187 -3.13 -3.17 10.14
N VAL A 188 -3.28 -1.90 10.52
CA VAL A 188 -2.15 -0.98 10.74
C VAL A 188 -1.24 -1.50 11.86
N GLU A 189 -1.79 -1.95 12.98
CA GLU A 189 -1.00 -2.54 14.06
C GLU A 189 -0.19 -3.75 13.56
N ARG A 190 -0.83 -4.67 12.83
CA ARG A 190 -0.19 -5.90 12.35
C ARG A 190 0.95 -5.60 11.39
N PHE A 191 0.74 -4.67 10.45
CA PHE A 191 1.80 -4.17 9.59
C PHE A 191 2.96 -3.58 10.41
N MET A 192 2.67 -2.65 11.32
CA MET A 192 3.71 -1.98 12.11
C MET A 192 4.48 -2.94 13.04
N ARG A 193 3.83 -3.96 13.58
CA ARG A 193 4.48 -4.98 14.43
C ARG A 193 5.30 -5.99 13.64
N ALA A 194 4.98 -6.23 12.37
CA ALA A 194 5.76 -7.07 11.48
C ALA A 194 7.15 -6.46 11.20
N LEU A 195 7.26 -5.14 11.24
CA LEU A 195 8.51 -4.42 10.98
C LEU A 195 9.46 -4.45 12.17
N ALA A 196 10.73 -4.69 11.88
CA ALA A 196 11.82 -4.63 12.84
C ALA A 196 11.96 -3.21 13.43
N PRO A 197 12.41 -3.08 14.70
CA PRO A 197 12.75 -1.79 15.28
C PRO A 197 13.65 -0.94 14.36
N GLY A 198 13.26 0.31 14.12
CA GLY A 198 13.99 1.25 13.24
C GLY A 198 13.77 1.08 11.73
N ALA A 199 13.02 0.07 11.29
CA ALA A 199 12.70 -0.14 9.88
C ALA A 199 11.95 1.07 9.28
N PRO A 200 12.36 1.62 8.13
CA PRO A 200 11.56 2.61 7.43
C PRO A 200 10.30 1.96 6.85
N PHE A 201 9.22 2.73 6.81
CA PHE A 201 7.98 2.29 6.19
C PHE A 201 7.36 3.39 5.34
N ALA A 202 6.61 2.97 4.32
CA ALA A 202 5.66 3.81 3.61
C ALA A 202 4.31 3.11 3.56
N ALA A 203 3.22 3.82 3.82
CA ALA A 203 1.87 3.28 3.67
C ALA A 203 1.00 4.28 2.91
N ALA A 204 0.16 3.79 2.02
CA ALA A 204 -0.77 4.62 1.24
C ALA A 204 -2.22 4.21 1.55
N PHE A 205 -3.13 5.18 1.59
CA PHE A 205 -4.53 4.97 1.95
C PHE A 205 -5.45 5.78 1.04
N MET A 206 -6.65 5.26 0.77
CA MET A 206 -7.72 5.99 0.09
C MET A 206 -8.53 6.81 1.11
N GLU A 207 -8.40 8.14 1.09
CA GLU A 207 -9.13 9.03 1.99
C GLU A 207 -10.62 9.08 1.63
N GLY A 208 -11.49 8.89 2.61
CA GLY A 208 -12.94 8.98 2.42
C GLY A 208 -13.56 7.89 1.54
N SER A 209 -12.86 6.75 1.33
CA SER A 209 -13.36 5.66 0.48
C SER A 209 -14.56 4.94 1.08
N LEU A 210 -15.56 4.66 0.24
CA LEU A 210 -16.78 3.90 0.61
C LEU A 210 -16.86 2.52 -0.07
N GLY A 211 -15.78 2.10 -0.72
CA GLY A 211 -15.68 0.85 -1.48
C GLY A 211 -15.32 1.08 -2.94
N TYR A 212 -15.04 0.00 -3.65
CA TYR A 212 -14.59 0.05 -5.04
C TYR A 212 -15.05 -1.18 -5.82
N ASN A 213 -15.03 -1.07 -7.15
CA ASN A 213 -15.40 -2.16 -8.04
C ASN A 213 -14.18 -2.64 -8.83
N VAL A 214 -14.08 -3.94 -9.02
CA VAL A 214 -13.10 -4.59 -9.90
C VAL A 214 -13.85 -5.59 -10.76
N GLY A 215 -13.90 -5.34 -12.07
CA GLY A 215 -14.77 -6.08 -12.98
C GLY A 215 -16.23 -5.99 -12.53
N GLU A 216 -16.87 -7.13 -12.31
CA GLU A 216 -18.27 -7.25 -11.88
C GLU A 216 -18.45 -7.32 -10.35
N HIS A 217 -17.36 -7.21 -9.58
CA HIS A 217 -17.38 -7.43 -8.13
C HIS A 217 -17.13 -6.15 -7.33
N SER A 218 -17.88 -5.99 -6.22
CA SER A 218 -17.72 -4.88 -5.28
C SER A 218 -16.93 -5.30 -4.03
N PHE A 219 -15.95 -4.49 -3.68
CA PHE A 219 -15.05 -4.66 -2.54
C PHE A 219 -15.29 -3.55 -1.50
N PRO A 220 -15.18 -3.89 -0.20
CA PRO A 220 -15.45 -2.94 0.87
C PRO A 220 -14.34 -1.87 0.98
N ALA A 221 -14.65 -0.77 1.64
CA ALA A 221 -13.63 0.11 2.22
C ALA A 221 -14.15 0.75 3.51
N CYS A 222 -13.21 1.12 4.37
CA CYS A 222 -13.38 1.85 5.59
C CYS A 222 -12.95 3.29 5.31
N SER A 223 -13.91 4.21 5.37
CA SER A 223 -13.62 5.64 5.20
C SER A 223 -12.71 6.10 6.34
N VAL A 224 -11.49 6.50 6.00
CA VAL A 224 -10.49 7.05 6.93
C VAL A 224 -10.03 8.43 6.50
N THR A 225 -9.61 9.23 7.47
CA THR A 225 -9.06 10.58 7.30
C THR A 225 -7.55 10.63 7.59
N GLU A 226 -6.87 11.70 7.18
CA GLU A 226 -5.49 11.96 7.60
C GLU A 226 -5.29 11.85 9.12
N THR A 227 -6.25 12.37 9.91
CA THR A 227 -6.13 12.37 11.38
C THR A 227 -6.14 10.95 11.94
N GLU A 228 -6.99 10.08 11.41
CA GLU A 228 -7.09 8.67 11.82
C GLU A 228 -5.87 7.86 11.37
N VAL A 229 -5.41 8.07 10.13
CA VAL A 229 -4.17 7.46 9.62
C VAL A 229 -2.98 7.86 10.50
N ARG A 230 -2.81 9.16 10.77
CA ARG A 230 -1.73 9.66 11.63
C ARG A 230 -1.82 9.06 13.04
N LYS A 231 -2.99 9.07 13.66
CA LYS A 231 -3.20 8.50 15.00
C LYS A 231 -2.83 7.01 15.06
N SER A 232 -3.28 6.22 14.08
CA SER A 232 -3.05 4.76 14.04
C SER A 232 -1.57 4.40 13.88
N LEU A 233 -0.80 5.18 13.11
CA LEU A 233 0.63 4.95 12.88
C LEU A 233 1.54 5.51 13.99
N SER A 234 1.18 6.67 14.55
CA SER A 234 2.08 7.43 15.44
C SER A 234 2.44 6.69 16.72
N VAL A 235 1.57 5.79 17.20
CA VAL A 235 1.83 4.99 18.42
C VAL A 235 2.94 3.95 18.21
N PHE A 236 3.24 3.60 16.95
CA PHE A 236 4.28 2.62 16.60
C PHE A 236 5.53 3.26 16.00
N ALA A 237 5.45 4.53 15.58
CA ALA A 237 6.51 5.21 14.85
C ALA A 237 7.56 5.88 15.77
N GLU A 238 8.78 5.96 15.29
CA GLU A 238 9.82 6.83 15.86
C GLU A 238 9.58 8.26 15.39
N GLY A 239 9.35 9.18 16.33
CA GLY A 239 9.12 10.58 16.00
C GLY A 239 7.78 10.81 15.28
N GLU A 240 7.73 11.85 14.46
CA GLU A 240 6.53 12.22 13.71
C GLU A 240 6.43 11.41 12.41
N VAL A 241 5.24 10.89 12.11
CA VAL A 241 4.91 10.31 10.81
C VAL A 241 4.65 11.44 9.82
N GLU A 242 5.41 11.47 8.73
CA GLU A 242 5.22 12.43 7.65
C GLU A 242 3.99 12.01 6.85
N ILE A 243 2.94 12.85 6.85
CA ILE A 243 1.74 12.63 6.05
C ILE A 243 1.74 13.59 4.87
N THR A 244 1.59 13.04 3.67
CA THR A 244 1.44 13.79 2.42
C THR A 244 0.08 13.47 1.80
N PRO A 245 -0.89 14.40 1.83
CA PRO A 245 -2.12 14.25 1.06
C PRO A 245 -1.83 14.41 -0.44
N ILE A 246 -2.44 13.56 -1.26
CA ILE A 246 -2.32 13.54 -2.71
C ILE A 246 -3.72 13.63 -3.30
N GLY A 247 -3.96 14.69 -4.05
CA GLY A 247 -5.27 15.05 -4.56
C GLY A 247 -5.51 16.54 -4.45
N MET A 248 -6.63 17.02 -5.00
CA MET A 248 -6.96 18.44 -5.02
C MET A 248 -7.64 18.85 -3.71
N PRO A 249 -7.23 19.97 -3.08
CA PRO A 249 -8.09 20.65 -2.11
C PRO A 249 -9.38 21.07 -2.82
N GLY A 250 -10.51 20.42 -2.50
CA GLY A 250 -11.86 20.82 -2.95
C GLY A 250 -12.45 20.06 -4.15
N GLY A 251 -11.96 18.88 -4.51
CA GLY A 251 -12.62 18.03 -5.51
C GLY A 251 -12.23 16.56 -5.41
N ALA A 252 -13.22 15.66 -5.50
CA ALA A 252 -13.01 14.21 -5.47
C ALA A 252 -12.02 13.80 -6.57
N LEU A 253 -11.00 13.01 -6.20
CA LEU A 253 -9.99 12.51 -7.14
C LEU A 253 -10.62 11.58 -8.20
N ARG A 254 -11.59 10.75 -7.78
CA ARG A 254 -12.47 9.90 -8.60
C ARG A 254 -13.81 9.70 -7.86
N PRO A 255 -14.92 9.30 -8.52
CA PRO A 255 -16.15 8.96 -7.82
C PRO A 255 -15.89 7.85 -6.77
N GLY A 256 -16.21 8.11 -5.50
CA GLY A 256 -16.13 7.13 -4.41
C GLY A 256 -15.07 7.36 -3.34
N TYR A 257 -14.19 8.37 -3.48
CA TYR A 257 -13.22 8.77 -2.45
C TYR A 257 -12.73 10.22 -2.64
N GLU A 258 -12.25 10.85 -1.57
CA GLU A 258 -11.92 12.28 -1.51
C GLU A 258 -10.48 12.56 -1.96
N GLY A 259 -9.55 11.65 -1.66
CA GLY A 259 -8.13 11.79 -1.99
C GLY A 259 -7.32 10.54 -1.69
N MET A 260 -5.99 10.68 -1.70
CA MET A 260 -5.05 9.65 -1.27
C MET A 260 -4.14 10.23 -0.18
N ILE A 261 -3.71 9.39 0.75
CA ILE A 261 -2.78 9.76 1.82
C ILE A 261 -1.55 8.89 1.69
N VAL A 262 -0.36 9.49 1.68
CA VAL A 262 0.92 8.77 1.83
C VAL A 262 1.51 9.10 3.18
N ALA A 263 1.76 8.06 3.98
CA ALA A 263 2.39 8.15 5.28
C ALA A 263 3.77 7.51 5.25
N CYS A 264 4.80 8.26 5.64
CA CYS A 264 6.17 7.77 5.73
C CYS A 264 6.71 7.93 7.15
N GLY A 265 7.49 6.95 7.61
CA GLY A 265 8.05 6.99 8.96
C GLY A 265 9.07 5.89 9.20
N ARG A 266 9.44 5.71 10.47
CA ARG A 266 10.28 4.59 10.92
C ARG A 266 9.62 3.90 12.09
N ARG A 267 9.73 2.58 12.17
CA ARG A 267 9.26 1.82 13.34
C ARG A 267 10.05 2.26 14.58
N SER A 268 9.34 2.56 15.67
CA SER A 268 9.98 2.89 16.95
C SER A 268 10.97 1.83 17.39
N THR A 269 12.12 2.27 17.88
CA THR A 269 13.16 1.43 18.50
C THR A 269 12.87 1.10 19.95
N LYS A 270 11.83 1.72 20.54
CA LYS A 270 11.37 1.48 21.90
C LYS A 270 10.27 0.41 21.90
N GLU A 271 10.38 -0.53 22.83
CA GLU A 271 9.38 -1.57 23.12
C GLU A 271 8.04 -0.99 23.56
#